data_AF-A0AAN8X008-F1
#
_entry.id   AF-A0AAN8X008-F1
#
_cell.length_a   1.000
_cell.length_b   1.000
_cell.length_c   1.000
_cell.angle_alpha   90.00
_cell.angle_beta   90.00
_cell.angle_gamma   90.00
#
_symmetry.space_group_name_H-M   'P 1'
#
loop_
_entity.id
_entity.type
_entity.pdbx_description
1 polymer ?
#
loop_
_entity_poly.entity_id
_entity_poly.type
_entity_poly.pdbx_seq_one_letter_code
_entity_poly.pdbx_strand_id
1 'polypeptide(L)' 'VDLRQRSLPDIRASEAFEGRASFQQELWNWALVVQEIKYSDQGEFRCRLDFQSSPTHTAKILLHVV' A
#
# COMPACT_ATOMS: atom_id res chain seq x y z
N VAL A 1 -27.22 19.54 8.73
CA VAL A 1 -26.72 18.35 8.03
C VAL A 1 -25.22 18.52 7.88
N ASP A 2 -24.43 17.78 8.64
CA ASP A 2 -22.96 17.90 8.64
C ASP A 2 -22.38 17.20 7.40
N LEU A 3 -21.65 17.95 6.57
CA LEU A 3 -21.09 17.48 5.29
C LEU A 3 -19.72 16.79 5.45
N ARG A 4 -19.23 16.60 6.68
CA ARG A 4 -17.87 16.09 6.95
C ARG A 4 -17.74 14.58 7.11
N GLN A 5 -18.84 13.84 7.04
CA GLN A 5 -18.85 12.37 7.13
C GLN A 5 -19.35 11.74 5.84
N ARG A 6 -18.68 12.00 4.72
CA ARG A 6 -18.65 11.01 3.64
C ARG A 6 -17.50 10.07 3.95
N SER A 7 -17.81 8.96 4.63
CA SER A 7 -16.90 7.82 4.65
C SER A 7 -16.62 7.46 3.20
N LEU A 8 -15.38 7.63 2.75
CA LEU A 8 -14.92 7.08 1.47
C LEU A 8 -15.32 5.60 1.46
N PRO A 9 -15.81 5.07 0.32
CA PRO A 9 -16.09 3.65 0.23
C PRO A 9 -14.86 2.87 0.70
N ASP A 10 -15.07 1.89 1.58
CA ASP A 10 -14.04 0.99 2.08
C ASP A 10 -13.63 0.04 0.95
N ILE A 11 -12.98 0.60 -0.06
CA ILE A 11 -12.39 -0.14 -1.16
C ILE A 11 -11.20 -0.87 -0.56
N ARG A 12 -11.23 -2.20 -0.61
CA ARG A 12 -10.08 -2.98 -0.15
C ARG A 12 -8.88 -2.57 -0.99
N ALA A 13 -7.73 -2.39 -0.35
CA ALA A 13 -6.51 -2.05 -1.08
C ALA A 13 -6.24 -3.02 -2.25
N SER A 14 -6.57 -4.31 -2.09
CA SER A 14 -6.49 -5.31 -3.15
C SER A 14 -7.31 -4.95 -4.40
N GLU A 15 -8.51 -4.37 -4.22
CA GLU A 15 -9.40 -3.97 -5.32
C GLU A 15 -8.90 -2.68 -5.99
N ALA A 16 -8.39 -1.72 -5.20
CA ALA A 16 -7.83 -0.47 -5.73
C ALA A 16 -6.56 -0.66 -6.58
N PHE A 17 -5.83 -1.75 -6.32
CA PHE A 17 -4.59 -2.09 -6.98
C PHE A 17 -4.68 -3.33 -7.88
N GLU A 18 -5.89 -3.86 -8.10
CA GLU A 18 -6.13 -5.06 -8.89
C GLU A 18 -5.57 -4.90 -10.31
N GLY A 19 -4.80 -5.89 -10.76
CA GLY A 19 -4.19 -5.92 -12.10
C GLY A 19 -3.01 -4.96 -12.31
N ARG A 20 -2.73 -4.05 -11.37
CA ARG A 20 -1.65 -3.04 -11.48
C ARG A 20 -0.58 -3.16 -10.40
N ALA A 21 -0.86 -3.84 -9.28
CA ALA A 21 0.15 -4.12 -8.27
C ALA A 21 0.67 -5.56 -8.34
N SER A 22 1.97 -5.71 -8.09
CA SER A 22 2.65 -7.00 -7.95
C SER A 22 3.72 -6.91 -6.88
N PHE A 23 4.01 -8.05 -6.23
CA PHE A 23 5.18 -8.20 -5.37
C PHE A 23 6.29 -8.86 -6.18
N GLN A 24 7.48 -8.27 -6.13
CA GLN A 24 8.68 -8.78 -6.77
C GLN A 24 9.73 -9.06 -5.71
N GLN A 25 10.35 -10.23 -5.80
CA GLN A 25 11.47 -10.60 -4.96
C GLN A 25 12.76 -10.16 -5.65
N GLU A 26 13.51 -9.27 -5.00
CA GLU A 26 14.86 -8.88 -5.37
C GLU A 26 15.87 -9.66 -4.53
N LEU A 27 17.15 -9.61 -4.90
CA LEU A 27 18.24 -10.34 -4.24
C LEU A 27 18.25 -10.22 -2.70
N TRP A 28 17.92 -9.05 -2.16
CA TRP A 28 17.95 -8.77 -0.71
C TRP A 28 16.69 -8.07 -0.20
N ASN A 29 15.72 -7.82 -1.07
CA ASN A 29 14.56 -6.97 -0.78
C ASN A 29 13.27 -7.56 -1.38
N TRP A 30 12.14 -7.10 -0.86
CA TRP A 30 10.84 -7.28 -1.50
C TRP A 30 10.34 -5.93 -1.98
N ALA A 31 9.95 -5.85 -3.25
CA ALA A 31 9.44 -4.64 -3.87
C ALA A 31 7.94 -4.77 -4.12
N LEU A 32 7.17 -3.75 -3.76
CA LEU A 32 5.83 -3.54 -4.26
C LEU A 32 5.94 -2.70 -5.54
N VAL A 33 5.57 -3.27 -6.67
CA VAL A 33 5.52 -2.57 -7.95
C VAL A 33 4.08 -2.24 -8.26
N VAL A 34 3.78 -0.95 -8.40
CA VAL A 34 2.46 -0.45 -8.80
C VAL A 34 2.58 0.26 -10.14
N GLN A 35 1.90 -0.26 -11.15
CA GLN A 35 1.82 0.30 -12.50
C GLN A 35 0.64 1.28 -12.61
N GLU A 36 0.73 2.22 -13.56
CA GLU A 36 -0.33 3.21 -13.81
C GLU A 36 -0.73 3.98 -12.55
N ILE A 37 0.26 4.59 -11.86
CA ILE A 37 0.03 5.38 -10.64
C ILE A 37 -1.02 6.47 -10.88
N LYS A 38 -2.00 6.56 -9.98
CA LYS A 38 -3.07 7.56 -9.98
C LYS A 38 -2.91 8.48 -8.79
N TYR A 39 -3.42 9.71 -8.89
CA TYR A 39 -3.43 10.65 -7.77
C TYR A 39 -4.13 10.08 -6.53
N SER A 40 -5.15 9.24 -6.71
CA SER A 40 -5.85 8.54 -5.64
C SER A 40 -5.01 7.51 -4.89
N ASP A 41 -3.85 7.11 -5.44
CA ASP A 41 -2.96 6.12 -4.83
C ASP A 41 -2.06 6.72 -3.75
N GLN A 42 -2.01 8.06 -3.65
CA GLN A 42 -1.22 8.75 -2.65
C GLN A 42 -1.64 8.34 -1.24
N GLY A 43 -0.67 8.20 -0.34
CA GLY A 43 -0.95 7.78 1.03
C GLY A 43 0.21 7.05 1.69
N GLU A 44 -0.08 6.50 2.88
CA GLU A 44 0.89 5.71 3.64
C GLU A 44 0.81 4.23 3.24
N PHE A 45 1.92 3.69 2.76
CA PHE A 45 2.13 2.27 2.53
C PHE A 45 2.90 1.66 3.69
N ARG A 46 2.49 0.45 4.12
CA ARG A 46 3.12 -0.30 5.19
C ARG A 46 3.63 -1.63 4.66
N CYS A 47 4.92 -1.88 4.81
CA CYS A 47 5.50 -3.20 4.61
C CYS A 47 5.59 -3.89 5.97
N ARG A 48 5.06 -5.11 6.07
CA ARG A 48 5.12 -5.94 7.27
C ARG A 48 5.78 -7.27 6.91
N LEU A 49 6.88 -7.59 7.57
CA LEU A 49 7.54 -8.88 7.49
C LEU A 49 7.42 -9.60 8.84
N ASP A 50 6.67 -10.70 8.84
CA ASP A 50 6.53 -11.58 9.99
C ASP A 50 7.57 -12.72 9.90
N PHE A 51 8.33 -12.92 10.97
CA PHE A 51 9.29 -14.00 11.11
C PHE A 51 8.83 -14.96 12.20
N GLN A 52 9.05 -16.27 12.03
CA GLN A 52 8.63 -17.25 13.05
C GLN A 52 9.40 -17.10 14.38
N SER A 53 10.66 -16.67 14.33
CA SER A 53 11.59 -16.68 15.47
C SER A 53 12.16 -15.30 15.82
N SER A 54 11.70 -14.22 15.18
CA SER A 54 12.11 -12.86 15.50
C SER A 54 10.93 -11.89 15.46
N PRO A 55 11.07 -10.68 16.04
CA PRO A 55 10.01 -9.69 16.02
C PRO A 55 9.56 -9.33 14.59
N THR A 56 8.29 -8.99 14.42
CA THR A 56 7.78 -8.43 13.17
C THR A 56 8.54 -7.15 12.82
N HIS A 57 9.05 -7.07 11.60
CA HIS A 57 9.64 -5.86 11.06
C HIS A 57 8.57 -5.08 10.28
N THR A 58 8.47 -3.78 10.54
CA THR A 58 7.54 -2.90 9.83
C THR A 58 8.28 -1.70 9.28
N ALA A 59 8.06 -1.40 8.00
CA ALA A 59 8.50 -0.17 7.35
C ALA A 59 7.29 0.62 6.86
N LYS A 60 7.42 1.95 6.86
CA LYS A 60 6.38 2.88 6.40
C LYS A 60 6.95 3.77 5.33
N ILE A 61 6.18 3.98 4.26
CA ILE A 61 6.53 4.85 3.14
C ILE A 61 5.33 5.75 2.85
N LEU A 62 5.58 7.04 2.64
CA LEU A 62 4.56 7.97 2.15
C LEU A 62 4.74 8.14 0.64
N LEU A 63 3.74 7.72 -0.13
CA LEU A 63 3.67 7.97 -1.56
C LEU A 63 3.01 9.34 -1.79
N HIS A 64 3.76 10.25 -2.41
CA HIS A 64 3.25 11.52 -2.88
C HIS A 64 3.34 11.54 -4.41
N VAL A 65 2.18 11.68 -5.07
CA VAL A 65 2.09 11.73 -6.54
C VAL A 65 2.07 13.19 -6.97
N VAL A 66 2.93 13.56 -7.94
CA VAL A 66 3.09 14.93 -8.47
C VAL A 66 2.65 15.03 -9.92
#